data_AF-A0A545UHD4-F1
#
_entry.id   AF-A0A545UHD4-F1
#
_cell.length_a   1.000
_cell.length_b   1.000
_cell.length_c   1.000
_cell.angle_alpha   90.00
_cell.angle_beta   90.00
_cell.angle_gamma   90.00
#
_symmetry.space_group_name_H-M   'P 1'
#
loop_
_entity.id
_entity.type
_entity.pdbx_description
1 polymer ?
#
loop_
_entity_poly.entity_id
_entity_poly.type
_entity_poly.pdbx_seq_one_letter_code
_entity_poly.pdbx_strand_id
1 'polypeptide(L)'
;MGFAYAFYFFTFILSIVRPVWGFVGLVVSVLIRFQDRFPGIASIKPFTLLFLGMVIGCFVHKDKLIQSDWKQDKLLLVMLGVSFFGLILLEPGDLIGETWQFISSLAFYFFASRLLTEKKHYYVLFSAMSLCIAYMGYEAIESVTNFPETTPYIDPRSGRWQGIGYYENSNEFAQLMVTTMPFLFALVLIRKSMLMSIAAIACIGLMIYVIGKASSRTVMLILGMMVVLTVVLRGKGNVIKKSLVGGIIGALLLVGLTFVPGPIQDRLGTVLNAGSDSSFQGRTRAWGYGFDMLSWYPVTGVGKGQWMEYHGLMPHNSYVQIMAELGPVGIYAFIWILVLSFKEFRPFLSAGEEGQQKKKTVRPVWGEEPPDEAVPGKMGDTDKQDDISDGETEPIDQETKTLVISVIVIFVGWLVYILLGNQGYSVWTYFYIGLCASVRNLLPGNRQKVKQTDGLGQPETN
;
A
#
# COMPACT_ATOMS: atom_id res chain seq x y z
N MET A 1 -14.54 -27.17 1.57
CA MET A 1 -14.20 -27.03 3.01
C MET A 1 -12.87 -27.65 3.40
N GLY A 2 -12.57 -28.93 3.11
CA GLY A 2 -11.31 -29.58 3.51
C GLY A 2 -10.02 -28.85 3.07
N PHE A 3 -9.99 -28.36 1.82
CA PHE A 3 -8.89 -27.53 1.31
C PHE A 3 -8.62 -26.29 2.17
N ALA A 4 -9.68 -25.61 2.62
CA ALA A 4 -9.52 -24.38 3.40
C ALA A 4 -9.03 -24.66 4.83
N TYR A 5 -9.48 -25.73 5.47
CA TYR A 5 -8.91 -26.18 6.76
C TYR A 5 -7.42 -26.54 6.62
N ALA A 6 -7.06 -27.28 5.56
CA ALA A 6 -5.66 -27.58 5.27
C ALA A 6 -4.83 -26.30 5.05
N PHE A 7 -5.35 -25.34 4.27
CA PHE A 7 -4.72 -24.04 4.08
C PHE A 7 -4.44 -23.32 5.40
N TYR A 8 -5.42 -23.25 6.31
CA TYR A 8 -5.24 -22.60 7.61
C TYR A 8 -4.23 -23.33 8.50
N PHE A 9 -4.28 -24.66 8.54
CA PHE A 9 -3.35 -25.48 9.30
C PHE A 9 -1.91 -25.31 8.81
N PHE A 10 -1.67 -25.46 7.51
CA PHE A 10 -0.34 -25.28 6.92
C PHE A 10 0.17 -23.85 7.05
N THR A 11 -0.70 -22.85 6.85
CA THR A 11 -0.33 -21.44 7.00
C THR A 11 0.03 -21.10 8.45
N PHE A 12 -0.68 -21.68 9.43
CA PHE A 12 -0.35 -21.50 10.84
C PHE A 12 1.05 -22.05 11.16
N ILE A 13 1.35 -23.28 10.72
CA ILE A 13 2.69 -23.87 10.90
C ILE A 13 3.76 -23.02 10.20
N LEU A 14 3.50 -22.59 8.96
CA LEU A 14 4.41 -21.72 8.22
C LEU A 14 4.65 -20.38 8.93
N SER A 15 3.61 -19.82 9.56
CA SER A 15 3.73 -18.58 10.34
C SER A 15 4.70 -18.71 11.49
N ILE A 16 4.79 -19.89 12.11
CA ILE A 16 5.73 -20.18 13.19
C ILE A 16 7.12 -20.45 12.62
N VAL A 17 7.25 -21.35 11.64
CA VAL A 17 8.56 -21.86 11.17
C VAL A 17 9.28 -20.87 10.24
N ARG A 18 8.53 -20.15 9.40
CA ARG A 18 9.07 -19.14 8.50
C ARG A 18 8.08 -17.97 8.35
N PRO A 19 8.12 -17.00 9.28
CA PRO A 19 7.12 -15.96 9.41
C PRO A 19 6.80 -15.17 8.12
N VAL A 20 7.78 -14.95 7.24
CA VAL A 20 7.57 -14.28 5.94
C VAL A 20 6.52 -15.00 5.08
N TRP A 21 6.56 -16.34 5.02
CA TRP A 21 5.60 -17.12 4.23
C TRP A 21 4.24 -17.23 4.92
N GLY A 22 4.25 -17.28 6.26
CA GLY A 22 3.04 -17.12 7.05
C GLY A 22 2.32 -15.80 6.78
N PHE A 23 3.07 -14.70 6.67
CA PHE A 23 2.51 -13.39 6.36
C PHE A 23 1.85 -13.36 4.98
N VAL A 24 2.47 -13.98 3.97
CA VAL A 24 1.84 -14.15 2.65
C VAL A 24 0.52 -14.92 2.78
N GLY A 25 0.50 -16.02 3.53
CA GLY A 25 -0.72 -16.80 3.76
C GLY A 25 -1.79 -16.02 4.55
N LEU A 26 -1.41 -15.21 5.54
CA LEU A 26 -2.31 -14.31 6.26
C LEU A 26 -2.95 -13.28 5.31
N VAL A 27 -2.15 -12.66 4.43
CA VAL A 27 -2.66 -11.73 3.41
C VAL A 27 -3.63 -12.43 2.45
N VAL A 28 -3.30 -13.64 1.99
CA VAL A 28 -4.20 -14.46 1.15
C VAL A 28 -5.50 -14.77 1.89
N SER A 29 -5.44 -15.11 3.18
CA SER A 29 -6.63 -15.34 4.01
C SER A 29 -7.52 -14.11 4.12
N VAL A 30 -6.95 -12.92 4.31
CA VAL A 30 -7.69 -11.66 4.42
C VAL A 30 -8.26 -11.20 3.09
N LEU A 31 -7.63 -11.53 1.96
CA LEU A 31 -8.16 -11.26 0.63
C LEU A 31 -9.31 -12.21 0.28
N ILE A 32 -9.04 -13.51 0.30
CA ILE A 32 -10.03 -14.51 -0.10
C ILE A 32 -11.16 -14.52 0.93
N ARG A 33 -10.88 -14.56 2.24
CA ARG A 33 -11.90 -14.71 3.30
C ARG A 33 -12.72 -15.98 3.11
N PHE A 34 -12.09 -17.13 3.28
CA PHE A 34 -12.76 -18.44 3.16
C PHE A 34 -14.01 -18.58 4.04
N GLN A 35 -14.08 -17.88 5.17
CA GLN A 35 -15.25 -17.86 6.06
C GLN A 35 -16.50 -17.26 5.41
N ASP A 36 -16.35 -16.32 4.46
CA ASP A 36 -17.49 -15.73 3.75
C ASP A 36 -18.07 -16.72 2.72
N ARG A 37 -17.26 -17.67 2.22
CA ARG A 37 -17.69 -18.74 1.30
C ARG A 37 -18.15 -20.00 2.03
N PHE A 38 -17.52 -20.32 3.14
CA PHE A 38 -17.77 -21.52 3.93
C PHE A 38 -17.98 -21.13 5.40
N PRO A 39 -19.22 -20.85 5.81
CA PRO A 39 -19.53 -20.36 7.15
C PRO A 39 -18.98 -21.25 8.28
N GLY A 40 -18.88 -22.56 8.07
CA GLY A 40 -18.31 -23.49 9.06
C GLY A 40 -16.87 -23.18 9.47
N ILE A 41 -16.09 -22.52 8.61
CA ILE A 41 -14.71 -22.08 8.88
C ILE A 41 -14.66 -20.93 9.88
N ALA A 42 -15.74 -20.15 10.03
CA ALA A 42 -15.77 -19.05 11.00
C ALA A 42 -15.53 -19.53 12.44
N SER A 43 -15.86 -20.80 12.74
CA SER A 43 -15.65 -21.43 14.05
C SER A 43 -14.20 -21.41 14.53
N ILE A 44 -13.22 -21.54 13.62
CA ILE A 44 -11.79 -21.53 13.96
C ILE A 44 -11.21 -20.11 14.03
N LYS A 45 -12.04 -19.07 13.88
CA LYS A 45 -11.64 -17.66 13.87
C LYS A 45 -10.38 -17.42 13.02
N PRO A 46 -10.44 -17.63 11.68
CA PRO A 46 -9.29 -17.67 10.79
C PRO A 46 -8.22 -16.61 11.00
N PHE A 47 -8.64 -15.35 11.10
CA PHE A 47 -7.76 -14.22 11.33
C PHE A 47 -6.98 -14.38 12.64
N THR A 48 -7.68 -14.65 13.74
CA THR A 48 -7.08 -14.78 15.08
C THR A 48 -6.09 -15.94 15.13
N LEU A 49 -6.44 -17.07 14.50
CA LEU A 49 -5.57 -18.24 14.41
C LEU A 49 -4.24 -17.89 13.72
N LEU A 50 -4.30 -17.31 12.51
CA LEU A 50 -3.10 -16.96 11.76
C LEU A 50 -2.33 -15.80 12.41
N PHE A 51 -3.02 -14.82 12.96
CA PHE A 51 -2.42 -13.72 13.73
C PHE A 51 -1.61 -14.27 14.92
N LEU A 52 -2.17 -15.20 15.69
CA LEU A 52 -1.48 -15.83 16.80
C LEU A 52 -0.23 -16.59 16.32
N GLY A 53 -0.35 -17.36 15.24
CA GLY A 53 0.80 -18.05 14.63
C GLY A 53 1.90 -17.08 14.20
N MET A 54 1.53 -15.94 13.63
CA MET A 54 2.46 -14.87 13.24
C MET A 54 3.15 -14.22 14.43
N VAL A 55 2.42 -13.93 15.51
CA VAL A 55 3.00 -13.37 16.74
C VAL A 55 4.00 -14.36 17.36
N ILE A 56 3.62 -15.64 17.49
CA ILE A 56 4.51 -16.70 18.00
C ILE A 56 5.76 -16.81 17.10
N GLY A 57 5.58 -16.87 15.78
CA GLY A 57 6.70 -16.97 14.85
C GLY A 57 7.64 -15.78 14.90
N CYS A 58 7.10 -14.55 14.97
CA CYS A 58 7.91 -13.34 15.12
C CYS A 58 8.66 -13.32 16.46
N PHE A 59 8.06 -13.84 17.53
CA PHE A 59 8.72 -13.94 18.84
C PHE A 59 9.85 -14.98 18.84
N VAL A 60 9.60 -16.17 18.28
CA VAL A 60 10.59 -17.26 18.16
C VAL A 60 11.76 -16.85 17.27
N HIS A 61 11.50 -16.09 16.21
CA HIS A 61 12.51 -15.64 15.25
C HIS A 61 12.92 -14.17 15.41
N LYS A 62 12.75 -13.59 16.60
CA LYS A 62 13.00 -12.16 16.88
C LYS A 62 14.39 -11.68 16.42
N ASP A 63 15.40 -12.54 16.51
CA ASP A 63 16.80 -12.22 16.18
C ASP A 63 17.04 -12.17 14.67
N LYS A 64 16.14 -12.77 13.87
CA LYS A 64 16.16 -12.75 12.40
C LYS A 64 15.30 -11.64 11.80
N LEU A 65 14.49 -10.97 12.62
CA LEU A 65 13.69 -9.83 12.18
C LEU A 65 14.57 -8.59 12.04
N ILE A 66 14.19 -7.70 11.13
CA ILE A 66 14.87 -6.41 11.02
C ILE A 66 14.57 -5.55 12.25
N GLN A 67 15.64 -5.13 12.92
CA GLN A 67 15.60 -4.33 14.16
C GLN A 67 15.82 -2.83 13.91
N SER A 68 15.48 -2.33 12.72
CA SER A 68 15.57 -0.88 12.46
C SER A 68 14.61 -0.12 13.37
N ASP A 69 15.04 1.04 13.88
CA ASP A 69 14.15 1.96 14.62
C ASP A 69 13.43 2.87 13.61
N TRP A 70 12.12 2.66 13.45
CA TRP A 70 11.27 3.52 12.63
C TRP A 70 10.52 4.49 13.54
N LYS A 71 10.60 5.79 13.24
CA LYS A 71 9.82 6.82 13.96
C LYS A 71 8.31 6.56 13.86
N GLN A 72 7.88 5.91 12.78
CA GLN A 72 6.51 5.46 12.55
C GLN A 72 6.01 4.54 13.66
N ASP A 73 6.85 3.70 14.26
CA ASP A 73 6.48 2.79 15.36
C ASP A 73 5.91 3.57 16.55
N LYS A 74 6.63 4.61 16.97
CA LYS A 74 6.27 5.46 18.11
C LYS A 74 4.96 6.22 17.83
N LEU A 75 4.77 6.69 16.60
CA LEU A 75 3.55 7.42 16.23
C LEU A 75 2.33 6.51 16.17
N LEU A 76 2.48 5.27 15.71
CA LEU A 76 1.39 4.29 15.71
C LEU A 76 0.99 3.91 17.15
N LEU A 77 1.95 3.79 18.06
CA LEU A 77 1.67 3.63 19.49
C LEU A 77 0.98 4.86 20.10
N VAL A 78 1.35 6.07 19.69
CA VAL A 78 0.64 7.30 20.09
C VAL A 78 -0.81 7.26 19.60
N MET A 79 -1.05 6.91 18.33
CA MET A 79 -2.42 6.77 17.81
C MET A 79 -3.22 5.73 18.59
N LEU A 80 -2.62 4.58 18.91
CA LEU A 80 -3.26 3.54 19.70
C LEU A 80 -3.57 4.04 21.12
N GLY A 81 -2.64 4.75 21.76
CA GLY A 81 -2.83 5.34 23.08
C GLY A 81 -3.94 6.38 23.12
N VAL A 82 -4.00 7.28 22.12
CA VAL A 82 -5.07 8.27 21.98
C VAL A 82 -6.42 7.58 21.75
N SER A 83 -6.45 6.56 20.90
CA SER A 83 -7.66 5.75 20.67
C SER A 83 -8.15 5.08 21.94
N PHE A 84 -7.26 4.44 22.69
CA PHE A 84 -7.59 3.75 23.92
C PHE A 84 -8.11 4.73 24.99
N PHE A 85 -7.44 5.87 25.13
CA PHE A 85 -7.83 6.92 26.06
C PHE A 85 -9.19 7.55 25.68
N GLY A 86 -9.40 7.87 24.41
CA GLY A 86 -10.67 8.41 23.91
C GLY A 86 -11.84 7.44 24.13
N LEU A 87 -11.63 6.15 23.88
CA LEU A 87 -12.64 5.11 24.12
C LEU A 87 -12.96 4.95 25.61
N ILE A 88 -11.96 4.96 26.51
CA ILE A 88 -12.22 4.89 27.96
C ILE A 88 -13.11 6.06 28.42
N LEU A 89 -12.86 7.26 27.90
CA LEU A 89 -13.56 8.46 28.35
C LEU A 89 -14.98 8.56 27.78
N LEU A 90 -15.16 8.21 26.52
CA LEU A 90 -16.40 8.50 25.79
C LEU A 90 -17.27 7.26 25.59
N GLU A 91 -16.67 6.12 25.23
CA GLU A 91 -17.40 4.91 24.89
C GLU A 91 -16.69 3.64 25.42
N PRO A 92 -16.70 3.42 26.74
CA PRO A 92 -15.96 2.31 27.36
C PRO A 92 -16.52 0.94 26.97
N GLY A 93 -17.79 0.88 26.53
CA GLY A 93 -18.43 -0.36 26.05
C GLY A 93 -17.74 -0.97 24.84
N ASP A 94 -17.26 -0.13 23.92
CA ASP A 94 -16.63 -0.56 22.67
C ASP A 94 -15.11 -0.69 22.76
N LEU A 95 -14.52 -0.35 23.91
CA LEU A 95 -13.07 -0.31 24.13
C LEU A 95 -12.35 -1.58 23.66
N ILE A 96 -12.84 -2.76 24.06
CA ILE A 96 -12.20 -4.04 23.75
C ILE A 96 -12.27 -4.32 22.25
N GLY A 97 -13.44 -4.14 21.64
CA GLY A 97 -13.68 -4.44 20.23
C GLY A 97 -12.87 -3.53 19.32
N GLU A 98 -12.95 -2.22 19.53
CA GLU A 98 -12.28 -1.22 18.71
C GLU A 98 -10.76 -1.27 18.89
N THR A 99 -10.27 -1.48 20.11
CA THR A 99 -8.83 -1.67 20.36
C THR A 99 -8.31 -2.95 19.70
N TRP A 100 -9.05 -4.06 19.79
CA TRP A 100 -8.68 -5.32 19.13
C TRP A 100 -8.59 -5.16 17.61
N GLN A 101 -9.58 -4.51 17.00
CA GLN A 101 -9.55 -4.20 15.57
C GLN A 101 -8.36 -3.32 15.22
N PHE A 102 -8.07 -2.30 16.03
CA PHE A 102 -6.95 -1.41 15.75
C PHE A 102 -5.61 -2.16 15.82
N ILE A 103 -5.37 -2.94 16.88
CA ILE A 103 -4.16 -3.76 17.03
C ILE A 103 -4.03 -4.75 15.86
N SER A 104 -5.14 -5.37 15.46
CA SER A 104 -5.19 -6.29 14.33
C SER A 104 -4.72 -5.62 13.04
N SER A 105 -5.15 -4.39 12.78
CA SER A 105 -4.70 -3.59 11.64
C SER A 105 -3.24 -3.13 11.77
N LEU A 106 -2.82 -2.66 12.94
CA LEU A 106 -1.43 -2.24 13.22
C LEU A 106 -0.42 -3.38 13.05
N ALA A 107 -0.82 -4.62 13.32
CA ALA A 107 0.06 -5.76 13.12
C ALA A 107 0.47 -5.95 11.65
N PHE A 108 -0.35 -5.54 10.68
CA PHE A 108 0.04 -5.60 9.27
C PHE A 108 1.15 -4.61 8.93
N TYR A 109 1.18 -3.45 9.59
CA TYR A 109 2.33 -2.55 9.52
C TYR A 109 3.58 -3.24 10.05
N PHE A 110 3.49 -3.86 11.24
CA PHE A 110 4.61 -4.56 11.86
C PHE A 110 5.11 -5.73 11.00
N PHE A 111 4.23 -6.62 10.56
CA PHE A 111 4.61 -7.76 9.73
C PHE A 111 5.23 -7.32 8.40
N ALA A 112 4.64 -6.36 7.68
CA ALA A 112 5.21 -5.88 6.43
C ALA A 112 6.60 -5.26 6.63
N SER A 113 6.74 -4.35 7.60
CA SER A 113 8.00 -3.63 7.84
C SER A 113 9.15 -4.55 8.30
N ARG A 114 8.87 -5.59 9.10
CA ARG A 114 9.90 -6.47 9.69
C ARG A 114 10.24 -7.69 8.85
N LEU A 115 9.29 -8.21 8.07
CA LEU A 115 9.44 -9.47 7.33
C LEU A 115 9.86 -9.27 5.87
N LEU A 116 9.53 -8.14 5.26
CA LEU A 116 9.87 -7.86 3.87
C LEU A 116 11.31 -7.32 3.76
N THR A 117 12.26 -8.25 3.73
CA THR A 117 13.71 -7.96 3.71
C THR A 117 14.32 -8.07 2.32
N GLU A 118 13.88 -9.05 1.52
CA GLU A 118 14.43 -9.35 0.20
C GLU A 118 13.48 -9.04 -0.94
N LYS A 119 14.01 -8.78 -2.15
CA LYS A 119 13.21 -8.62 -3.39
C LYS A 119 12.20 -9.76 -3.57
N LYS A 120 12.64 -11.00 -3.31
CA LYS A 120 11.81 -12.21 -3.42
C LYS A 120 10.53 -12.14 -2.59
N HIS A 121 10.59 -11.57 -1.38
CA HIS A 121 9.43 -11.48 -0.49
C HIS A 121 8.33 -10.62 -1.12
N TYR A 122 8.69 -9.48 -1.69
CA TYR A 122 7.75 -8.63 -2.43
C TYR A 122 7.21 -9.34 -3.66
N TYR A 123 8.06 -10.02 -4.44
CA TYR A 123 7.61 -10.71 -5.64
C TYR A 123 6.56 -11.78 -5.35
N VAL A 124 6.77 -12.58 -4.30
CA VAL A 124 5.83 -13.63 -3.90
C VAL A 124 4.57 -12.99 -3.33
N LEU A 125 4.69 -12.04 -2.40
CA LEU A 125 3.54 -11.39 -1.77
C LEU A 125 2.62 -10.77 -2.83
N PHE A 126 3.16 -9.93 -3.73
CA PHE A 126 2.34 -9.28 -4.74
C PHE A 126 1.82 -10.22 -5.82
N SER A 127 2.55 -11.29 -6.15
CA SER A 127 2.03 -12.32 -7.06
C SER A 127 0.86 -13.06 -6.42
N ALA A 128 0.98 -13.47 -5.15
CA ALA A 128 -0.10 -14.12 -4.40
C ALA A 128 -1.33 -13.21 -4.27
N MET A 129 -1.12 -11.93 -3.90
CA MET A 129 -2.19 -10.93 -3.86
C MET A 129 -2.85 -10.76 -5.23
N SER A 130 -2.07 -10.61 -6.30
CA SER A 130 -2.61 -10.42 -7.66
C SER A 130 -3.42 -11.62 -8.13
N LEU A 131 -2.97 -12.84 -7.84
CA LEU A 131 -3.71 -14.06 -8.17
C LEU A 131 -5.03 -14.15 -7.39
N CYS A 132 -5.02 -13.81 -6.10
CA CYS A 132 -6.26 -13.78 -5.29
C CYS A 132 -7.25 -12.74 -5.81
N ILE A 133 -6.77 -11.53 -6.11
CA ILE A 133 -7.61 -10.43 -6.60
C ILE A 133 -8.14 -10.75 -8.01
N ALA A 134 -7.31 -11.33 -8.89
CA ALA A 134 -7.75 -11.79 -10.20
C ALA A 134 -8.81 -12.91 -10.08
N TYR A 135 -8.63 -13.84 -9.15
CA TYR A 135 -9.61 -14.88 -8.87
C TYR A 135 -10.94 -14.31 -8.39
N MET A 136 -10.92 -13.33 -7.47
CA MET A 136 -12.15 -12.65 -7.03
C MET A 136 -12.84 -11.88 -8.17
N GLY A 137 -12.06 -11.28 -9.06
CA GLY A 137 -12.59 -10.66 -10.28
C GLY A 137 -13.23 -11.70 -11.21
N TYR A 138 -12.60 -12.87 -11.36
CA TYR A 138 -13.16 -13.99 -12.13
C TYR A 138 -14.46 -14.50 -11.53
N GLU A 139 -14.53 -14.71 -10.21
CA GLU A 139 -15.76 -15.12 -9.52
C GLU A 139 -16.91 -14.13 -9.77
N ALA A 140 -16.63 -12.82 -9.76
CA ALA A 140 -17.62 -11.81 -10.10
C ALA A 140 -18.11 -11.95 -11.55
N ILE A 141 -17.20 -12.16 -12.51
CA ILE A 141 -17.54 -12.37 -13.92
C ILE A 141 -18.41 -13.61 -14.09
N GLU A 142 -17.98 -14.73 -13.51
CA GLU A 142 -18.69 -16.01 -13.57
C GLU A 142 -20.09 -15.90 -12.97
N SER A 143 -20.20 -15.32 -11.77
CA SER A 143 -21.48 -15.18 -11.07
C SER A 143 -22.46 -14.28 -11.82
N VAL A 144 -21.99 -13.14 -12.35
CA VAL A 144 -22.84 -12.22 -13.11
C VAL A 144 -23.27 -12.83 -14.44
N THR A 145 -22.40 -13.60 -15.09
CA THR A 145 -22.72 -14.24 -16.38
C THR A 145 -23.77 -15.35 -16.22
N ASN A 146 -23.65 -16.16 -15.17
CA ASN A 146 -24.54 -17.30 -14.95
C ASN A 146 -25.83 -16.92 -14.22
N PHE A 147 -25.80 -15.91 -13.35
CA PHE A 147 -26.91 -15.54 -12.45
C PHE A 147 -27.15 -14.02 -12.40
N PRO A 148 -27.40 -13.34 -13.53
CA PRO A 148 -27.45 -11.88 -13.59
C PRO A 148 -28.53 -11.23 -12.70
N GLU A 149 -29.62 -11.93 -12.42
CA GLU A 149 -30.76 -11.38 -11.66
C GLU A 149 -30.66 -11.58 -10.14
N THR A 150 -29.92 -12.59 -9.69
CA THR A 150 -29.87 -13.01 -8.27
C THR A 150 -28.49 -12.88 -7.64
N THR A 151 -27.49 -12.50 -8.43
CA THR A 151 -26.10 -12.44 -7.97
C THR A 151 -25.88 -11.32 -6.94
N PRO A 152 -25.16 -11.60 -5.82
CA PRO A 152 -24.75 -10.57 -4.87
C PRO A 152 -23.62 -9.67 -5.39
N TYR A 153 -23.03 -10.00 -6.55
CA TYR A 153 -21.96 -9.23 -7.18
C TYR A 153 -22.47 -8.01 -7.94
N ILE A 154 -23.80 -7.80 -8.02
CA ILE A 154 -24.40 -6.56 -8.53
C ILE A 154 -25.12 -5.88 -7.38
N ASP A 155 -24.74 -4.62 -7.12
CA ASP A 155 -25.47 -3.77 -6.18
C ASP A 155 -26.88 -3.48 -6.73
N PRO A 156 -27.96 -3.93 -6.05
CA PRO A 156 -29.33 -3.72 -6.51
C PRO A 156 -29.72 -2.23 -6.63
N ARG A 157 -29.04 -1.36 -5.88
CA ARG A 157 -29.35 0.08 -5.83
C ARG A 157 -28.74 0.85 -6.99
N SER A 158 -27.58 0.41 -7.47
CA SER A 158 -26.79 1.16 -8.46
C SER A 158 -26.52 0.40 -9.76
N GLY A 159 -26.79 -0.92 -9.81
CA GLY A 159 -26.47 -1.80 -10.94
C GLY A 159 -24.97 -1.98 -11.17
N ARG A 160 -24.13 -1.58 -10.20
CA ARG A 160 -22.67 -1.62 -10.30
C ARG A 160 -22.14 -2.95 -9.75
N TRP A 161 -21.03 -3.41 -10.30
CA TRP A 161 -20.40 -4.61 -9.75
C TRP A 161 -19.76 -4.32 -8.40
N GLN A 162 -19.91 -5.24 -7.46
CA GLN A 162 -19.34 -5.20 -6.11
C GLN A 162 -18.77 -6.57 -5.75
N GLY A 163 -17.95 -6.63 -4.70
CA GLY A 163 -17.50 -7.90 -4.13
C GLY A 163 -18.48 -8.42 -3.08
N ILE A 164 -18.09 -9.50 -2.41
CA ILE A 164 -18.85 -10.09 -1.29
C ILE A 164 -18.23 -9.65 0.04
N GLY A 165 -19.06 -9.53 1.07
CA GLY A 165 -18.64 -9.33 2.45
C GLY A 165 -17.94 -7.99 2.64
N TYR A 166 -16.66 -8.00 3.01
CA TYR A 166 -15.91 -6.75 3.21
C TYR A 166 -15.82 -5.87 1.95
N TYR A 167 -15.98 -6.44 0.76
CA TYR A 167 -15.92 -5.71 -0.50
C TYR A 167 -17.30 -5.45 -1.12
N GLU A 168 -18.37 -5.48 -0.32
CA GLU A 168 -19.77 -5.19 -0.71
C GLU A 168 -20.00 -3.68 -1.00
N ASN A 169 -18.98 -3.01 -1.53
CA ASN A 169 -19.03 -1.66 -2.04
C ASN A 169 -18.26 -1.61 -3.35
N SER A 170 -18.92 -1.19 -4.43
CA SER A 170 -18.28 -1.14 -5.75
C SER A 170 -17.01 -0.29 -5.80
N ASN A 171 -16.86 0.74 -4.97
CA ASN A 171 -15.64 1.54 -4.92
C ASN A 171 -14.48 0.81 -4.24
N GLU A 172 -14.77 0.04 -3.19
CA GLU A 172 -13.76 -0.75 -2.46
C GLU A 172 -13.36 -1.97 -3.28
N PHE A 173 -14.31 -2.60 -3.95
CA PHE A 173 -14.02 -3.69 -4.89
C PHE A 173 -13.17 -3.22 -6.07
N ALA A 174 -13.48 -2.08 -6.67
CA ALA A 174 -12.64 -1.49 -7.71
C ALA A 174 -11.24 -1.12 -7.18
N GLN A 175 -11.15 -0.58 -5.96
CA GLN A 175 -9.86 -0.25 -5.35
C GLN A 175 -9.01 -1.49 -5.06
N LEU A 176 -9.65 -2.59 -4.69
CA LEU A 176 -8.97 -3.88 -4.57
C LEU A 176 -8.33 -4.29 -5.91
N MET A 177 -9.08 -4.19 -7.01
CA MET A 177 -8.60 -4.54 -8.36
C MET A 177 -7.40 -3.70 -8.82
N VAL A 178 -7.33 -2.42 -8.45
CA VAL A 178 -6.21 -1.56 -8.87
C VAL A 178 -4.96 -1.72 -7.99
N THR A 179 -5.10 -2.27 -6.79
CA THR A 179 -4.06 -2.27 -5.73
C THR A 179 -2.74 -2.89 -6.16
N THR A 180 -2.75 -3.99 -6.92
CA THR A 180 -1.52 -4.69 -7.33
C THR A 180 -1.08 -4.36 -8.75
N MET A 181 -1.83 -3.51 -9.48
CA MET A 181 -1.53 -3.20 -10.88
C MET A 181 -0.14 -2.59 -11.11
N PRO A 182 0.38 -1.66 -10.29
CA PRO A 182 1.73 -1.11 -10.50
C PRO A 182 2.82 -2.18 -10.44
N PHE A 183 2.62 -3.24 -9.65
CA PHE A 183 3.53 -4.37 -9.59
C PHE A 183 3.40 -5.27 -10.82
N LEU A 184 2.18 -5.53 -11.29
CA LEU A 184 1.95 -6.29 -12.53
C LEU A 184 2.54 -5.57 -13.76
N PHE A 185 2.36 -4.24 -13.85
CA PHE A 185 3.02 -3.42 -14.88
C PHE A 185 4.53 -3.55 -14.81
N ALA A 186 5.13 -3.46 -13.61
CA ALA A 186 6.56 -3.68 -13.42
C ALA A 186 7.01 -5.06 -13.90
N LEU A 187 6.26 -6.13 -13.61
CA LEU A 187 6.60 -7.48 -14.03
C LEU A 187 6.63 -7.63 -15.56
N VAL A 188 5.63 -7.08 -16.25
CA VAL A 188 5.56 -7.01 -17.72
C VAL A 188 6.72 -6.21 -18.30
N LEU A 189 7.09 -5.11 -17.63
CA LEU A 189 8.10 -4.18 -18.09
C LEU A 189 9.54 -4.64 -17.88
N ILE A 190 9.82 -5.46 -16.86
CA ILE A 190 11.15 -6.05 -16.62
C ILE A 190 11.41 -7.21 -17.62
N ARG A 191 10.36 -7.87 -18.13
CA ARG A 191 10.44 -8.96 -19.13
C ARG A 191 11.38 -10.11 -18.74
N LYS A 192 11.41 -10.51 -17.46
CA LYS A 192 12.23 -11.67 -17.02
C LYS A 192 11.78 -13.01 -17.63
N SER A 193 10.47 -13.16 -17.85
CA SER A 193 9.87 -14.37 -18.42
C SER A 193 8.66 -13.99 -19.26
N MET A 194 8.57 -14.57 -20.47
CA MET A 194 7.43 -14.38 -21.36
C MET A 194 6.15 -14.90 -20.70
N LEU A 195 6.20 -16.09 -20.06
CA LEU A 195 5.06 -16.69 -19.39
C LEU A 195 4.54 -15.81 -18.25
N MET A 196 5.44 -15.28 -17.41
CA MET A 196 5.05 -14.36 -16.32
C MET A 196 4.47 -13.06 -16.86
N SER A 197 4.99 -12.57 -17.99
CA SER A 197 4.47 -11.35 -18.63
C SER A 197 3.07 -11.57 -19.19
N ILE A 198 2.83 -12.71 -19.85
CA ILE A 198 1.50 -13.09 -20.36
C ILE A 198 0.51 -13.25 -19.20
N ALA A 199 0.90 -13.96 -18.14
CA ALA A 199 0.06 -14.14 -16.95
C ALA A 199 -0.28 -12.79 -16.29
N ALA A 200 0.69 -11.87 -16.19
CA ALA A 200 0.47 -10.54 -15.67
C ALA A 200 -0.47 -9.70 -16.56
N ILE A 201 -0.31 -9.77 -17.89
CA ILE A 201 -1.21 -9.10 -18.85
C ILE A 201 -2.64 -9.65 -18.72
N ALA A 202 -2.81 -10.96 -18.59
CA ALA A 202 -4.11 -11.59 -18.38
C ALA A 202 -4.78 -11.10 -17.08
N CYS A 203 -4.03 -11.06 -15.97
CA CYS A 203 -4.51 -10.51 -14.70
C CYS A 203 -4.92 -9.04 -14.84
N ILE A 204 -4.08 -8.22 -15.47
CA ILE A 204 -4.38 -6.80 -15.71
C ILE A 204 -5.67 -6.65 -16.53
N GLY A 205 -5.81 -7.39 -17.63
CA GLY A 205 -6.99 -7.31 -18.49
C GLY A 205 -8.28 -7.63 -17.75
N LEU A 206 -8.27 -8.72 -16.96
CA LEU A 206 -9.40 -9.11 -16.12
C LEU A 206 -9.73 -8.04 -15.07
N MET A 207 -8.72 -7.54 -14.36
CA MET A 207 -8.93 -6.52 -13.32
C MET A 207 -9.43 -5.19 -13.92
N ILE A 208 -8.94 -4.77 -15.09
CA ILE A 208 -9.44 -3.57 -15.79
C ILE A 208 -10.90 -3.75 -16.19
N TYR A 209 -11.28 -4.93 -16.69
CA TYR A 209 -12.68 -5.23 -17.02
C TYR A 209 -13.59 -5.08 -15.80
N VAL A 210 -13.21 -5.64 -14.66
CA VAL A 210 -13.96 -5.53 -13.40
C VAL A 210 -14.01 -4.08 -12.89
N ILE A 211 -12.91 -3.31 -12.98
CA ILE A 211 -12.90 -1.87 -12.64
C ILE A 211 -13.92 -1.10 -13.51
N GLY A 212 -13.99 -1.43 -14.80
CA GLY A 212 -15.00 -0.90 -15.71
C GLY A 212 -16.42 -1.15 -15.17
N LYS A 213 -16.76 -2.41 -14.91
CA LYS A 213 -18.11 -2.80 -14.43
C LYS A 213 -18.45 -2.28 -13.03
N ALA A 214 -17.45 -2.09 -12.17
CA ALA A 214 -17.62 -1.47 -10.86
C ALA A 214 -17.88 0.06 -10.96
N SER A 215 -17.61 0.68 -12.12
CA SER A 215 -17.93 2.08 -12.45
C SER A 215 -17.47 3.08 -11.36
N SER A 216 -16.26 2.87 -10.81
CA SER A 216 -15.69 3.77 -9.79
C SER A 216 -14.78 4.81 -10.44
N ARG A 217 -15.29 6.05 -10.56
CA ARG A 217 -14.57 7.20 -11.15
C ARG A 217 -13.21 7.46 -10.50
N THR A 218 -13.16 7.43 -9.17
CA THR A 218 -11.92 7.63 -8.40
C THR A 218 -10.89 6.57 -8.77
N VAL A 219 -11.28 5.30 -8.89
CA VAL A 219 -10.37 4.20 -9.22
C VAL A 219 -9.90 4.27 -10.67
N MET A 220 -10.76 4.68 -11.61
CA MET A 220 -10.36 4.89 -13.01
C MET A 220 -9.30 6.00 -13.12
N LEU A 221 -9.47 7.11 -12.39
CA LEU A 221 -8.46 8.17 -12.32
C LEU A 221 -7.16 7.68 -11.68
N ILE A 222 -7.24 6.89 -10.61
CA ILE A 222 -6.07 6.27 -9.96
C ILE A 222 -5.34 5.36 -10.94
N LEU A 223 -6.04 4.53 -11.71
CA LEU A 223 -5.43 3.67 -12.73
C LEU A 223 -4.63 4.49 -13.75
N GLY A 224 -5.22 5.55 -14.30
CA GLY A 224 -4.54 6.45 -15.23
C GLY A 224 -3.30 7.09 -14.59
N MET A 225 -3.43 7.60 -13.37
CA MET A 225 -2.33 8.18 -12.59
C MET A 225 -1.21 7.16 -12.34
N MET A 226 -1.55 5.93 -11.95
CA MET A 226 -0.57 4.88 -11.67
C MET A 226 0.26 4.53 -12.91
N VAL A 227 -0.36 4.49 -14.09
CA VAL A 227 0.35 4.28 -15.36
C VAL A 227 1.30 5.45 -15.64
N VAL A 228 0.83 6.70 -15.51
CA VAL A 228 1.67 7.89 -15.69
C VAL A 228 2.86 7.87 -14.74
N LEU A 229 2.64 7.67 -13.45
CA LEU A 229 3.70 7.67 -12.44
C LEU A 229 4.70 6.54 -12.67
N THR A 230 4.23 5.35 -13.05
CA THR A 230 5.11 4.22 -13.39
C THR A 230 6.02 4.57 -14.57
N VAL A 231 5.50 5.24 -15.61
CA VAL A 231 6.29 5.65 -16.78
C VAL A 231 7.25 6.79 -16.44
N VAL A 232 6.79 7.80 -15.68
CA VAL A 232 7.58 8.99 -15.32
C VAL A 232 8.75 8.64 -14.43
N LEU A 233 8.50 7.86 -13.37
CA LEU A 233 9.51 7.48 -12.37
C LEU A 233 10.50 6.44 -12.93
N ARG A 234 10.15 5.74 -14.02
CA ARG A 234 11.01 4.72 -14.63
C ARG A 234 11.98 5.31 -15.66
N GLY A 235 13.25 4.98 -15.53
CA GLY A 235 14.31 5.28 -16.51
C GLY A 235 14.83 6.72 -16.46
N LYS A 236 15.83 7.04 -17.29
CA LYS A 236 16.44 8.38 -17.39
C LYS A 236 15.81 9.17 -18.55
N GLY A 237 15.57 10.48 -18.41
CA GLY A 237 15.05 11.32 -19.51
C GLY A 237 14.18 12.49 -19.05
N ASN A 238 13.73 13.32 -20.00
CA ASN A 238 12.91 14.50 -19.72
C ASN A 238 11.52 14.11 -19.17
N VAL A 239 11.25 14.51 -17.92
CA VAL A 239 10.00 14.24 -17.19
C VAL A 239 8.78 14.70 -17.99
N ILE A 240 8.87 15.82 -18.71
CA ILE A 240 7.76 16.37 -19.50
C ILE A 240 7.35 15.41 -20.63
N LYS A 241 8.32 14.88 -21.39
CA LYS A 241 8.03 13.93 -22.48
C LYS A 241 7.44 12.62 -21.95
N LYS A 242 7.91 12.14 -20.81
CA LYS A 242 7.38 10.93 -20.17
C LYS A 242 6.00 11.14 -19.57
N SER A 243 5.73 12.32 -19.01
CA SER A 243 4.40 12.68 -18.51
C SER A 243 3.41 12.78 -19.66
N LEU A 244 3.84 13.27 -20.84
CA LEU A 244 3.01 13.30 -22.03
C LEU A 244 2.70 11.88 -22.53
N VAL A 245 3.71 11.00 -22.65
CA VAL A 245 3.49 9.60 -23.06
C VAL A 245 2.63 8.85 -22.05
N GLY A 246 2.93 8.97 -20.76
CA GLY A 246 2.11 8.39 -19.69
C GLY A 246 0.69 8.94 -19.70
N GLY A 247 0.53 10.24 -19.94
CA GLY A 247 -0.77 10.91 -20.05
C GLY A 247 -1.59 10.42 -21.24
N ILE A 248 -0.97 10.22 -22.41
CA ILE A 248 -1.61 9.62 -23.58
C ILE A 248 -2.05 8.19 -23.28
N ILE A 249 -1.19 7.36 -22.69
CA ILE A 249 -1.54 5.97 -22.34
C ILE A 249 -2.69 5.95 -21.31
N GLY A 250 -2.60 6.80 -20.27
CA GLY A 250 -3.66 6.95 -19.28
C GLY A 250 -4.98 7.41 -19.89
N ALA A 251 -4.94 8.39 -20.80
CA ALA A 251 -6.12 8.86 -21.51
C ALA A 251 -6.71 7.79 -22.42
N LEU A 252 -5.88 7.03 -23.16
CA LEU A 252 -6.34 5.92 -24.00
C LEU A 252 -6.98 4.81 -23.16
N LEU A 253 -6.46 4.52 -21.97
CA LEU A 253 -7.08 3.57 -21.04
C LEU A 253 -8.44 4.07 -20.55
N LEU A 254 -8.54 5.35 -20.18
CA LEU A 254 -9.81 5.97 -19.78
C LEU A 254 -10.84 5.98 -20.92
N VAL A 255 -10.40 6.27 -22.16
CA VAL A 255 -11.24 6.19 -23.36
C VAL A 255 -11.65 4.74 -23.63
N GLY A 256 -10.76 3.76 -23.47
CA GLY A 256 -11.09 2.34 -23.60
C GLY A 256 -12.20 1.91 -22.64
N LEU A 257 -12.22 2.47 -21.42
CA LEU A 257 -13.27 2.22 -20.44
C LEU A 257 -14.64 2.80 -20.83
N THR A 258 -14.72 3.79 -21.73
CA THR A 258 -16.01 4.36 -22.17
C THR A 258 -16.77 3.46 -23.13
N PHE A 259 -16.07 2.52 -23.77
CA PHE A 259 -16.67 1.51 -24.65
C PHE A 259 -17.24 0.31 -23.88
N VAL A 260 -17.09 0.27 -22.55
CA VAL A 260 -17.70 -0.75 -21.69
C VAL A 260 -19.19 -0.41 -21.48
N PRO A 261 -20.14 -1.24 -21.95
CA PRO A 261 -21.57 -0.97 -21.77
C PRO A 261 -21.97 -0.98 -20.28
N GLY A 262 -22.66 0.08 -19.85
CA GLY A 262 -23.19 0.21 -18.48
C GLY A 262 -23.30 1.66 -18.00
N PRO A 263 -23.53 1.89 -16.68
CA PRO A 263 -23.73 3.21 -16.06
C PRO A 263 -22.53 4.17 -16.17
N ILE A 264 -21.46 3.78 -16.85
CA ILE A 264 -20.19 4.51 -16.97
C ILE A 264 -20.38 5.76 -17.83
N GLN A 265 -21.19 5.70 -18.89
CA GLN A 265 -21.39 6.82 -19.82
C GLN A 265 -22.04 8.03 -19.12
N ASP A 266 -23.09 7.79 -18.32
CA ASP A 266 -23.75 8.84 -17.53
C ASP A 266 -22.85 9.40 -16.43
N ARG A 267 -21.98 8.55 -15.87
CA ARG A 267 -21.06 8.94 -14.78
C ARG A 267 -19.86 9.72 -15.28
N LEU A 268 -19.36 9.48 -16.48
CA LEU A 268 -18.24 10.25 -17.04
C LEU A 268 -18.65 11.69 -17.38
N GLY A 269 -19.88 11.92 -17.85
CA GLY A 269 -20.41 13.26 -18.10
C GLY A 269 -20.53 14.13 -16.84
N THR A 270 -20.73 13.51 -15.68
CA THR A 270 -20.82 14.23 -14.39
C THR A 270 -19.46 14.50 -13.73
N VAL A 271 -18.36 13.92 -14.22
CA VAL A 271 -16.99 14.23 -13.73
C VAL A 271 -16.67 15.71 -13.91
N LEU A 272 -17.19 16.34 -14.97
CA LEU A 272 -17.00 17.76 -15.27
C LEU A 272 -17.97 18.68 -14.50
N ASN A 273 -19.01 18.11 -13.87
CA ASN A 273 -20.05 18.84 -13.12
C ASN A 273 -20.11 18.36 -11.66
N ALA A 274 -19.00 18.49 -10.94
CA ALA A 274 -18.91 18.05 -9.54
C ALA A 274 -19.94 18.73 -8.61
N GLY A 275 -20.42 19.93 -8.97
CA GLY A 275 -21.38 20.71 -8.18
C GLY A 275 -22.81 20.15 -8.17
N SER A 276 -23.22 19.34 -9.16
CA SER A 276 -24.57 18.77 -9.24
C SER A 276 -24.65 17.29 -8.84
N ASP A 277 -23.53 16.69 -8.44
CA ASP A 277 -23.47 15.27 -8.08
C ASP A 277 -23.91 15.04 -6.62
N SER A 278 -25.07 14.41 -6.46
CA SER A 278 -25.63 14.05 -5.16
C SER A 278 -24.69 13.19 -4.31
N SER A 279 -23.87 12.34 -4.93
CA SER A 279 -22.89 11.52 -4.21
C SER A 279 -21.75 12.36 -3.65
N PHE A 280 -21.31 13.39 -4.37
CA PHE A 280 -20.25 14.28 -3.92
C PHE A 280 -20.75 15.22 -2.82
N GLN A 281 -21.95 15.82 -3.01
CA GLN A 281 -22.59 16.66 -2.00
C GLN A 281 -22.88 15.92 -0.69
N GLY A 282 -23.26 14.63 -0.76
CA GLY A 282 -23.44 13.80 0.43
C GLY A 282 -22.16 13.66 1.24
N ARG A 283 -21.01 13.50 0.57
CA ARG A 283 -19.69 13.41 1.24
C ARG A 283 -19.26 14.74 1.85
N THR A 284 -19.43 15.85 1.13
CA THR A 284 -19.04 17.16 1.68
C THR A 284 -19.86 17.51 2.92
N ARG A 285 -21.15 17.15 2.96
CA ARG A 285 -21.96 17.27 4.17
C ARG A 285 -21.44 16.39 5.30
N ALA A 286 -21.13 15.12 5.03
CA ALA A 286 -20.54 14.21 6.02
C ALA A 286 -19.22 14.76 6.58
N TRP A 287 -18.43 15.45 5.75
CA TRP A 287 -17.18 16.07 6.21
C TRP A 287 -17.43 17.23 7.16
N GLY A 288 -18.47 18.04 6.92
CA GLY A 288 -18.93 19.08 7.85
C GLY A 288 -19.21 18.49 9.24
N TYR A 289 -19.95 17.39 9.31
CA TYR A 289 -20.19 16.67 10.56
C TYR A 289 -18.91 16.19 11.25
N GLY A 290 -17.89 15.79 10.48
CA GLY A 290 -16.59 15.44 11.06
C GLY A 290 -15.90 16.60 11.76
N PHE A 291 -16.05 17.83 11.24
CA PHE A 291 -15.59 19.04 11.93
C PHE A 291 -16.44 19.38 13.14
N ASP A 292 -17.75 19.15 13.09
CA ASP A 292 -18.64 19.34 14.22
C ASP A 292 -18.29 18.37 15.37
N MET A 293 -18.04 17.09 15.07
CA MET A 293 -17.56 16.09 16.03
C MET A 293 -16.25 16.52 16.71
N LEU A 294 -15.31 17.05 15.92
CA LEU A 294 -14.07 17.60 16.45
C LEU A 294 -14.33 18.82 17.36
N SER A 295 -15.30 19.68 17.01
CA SER A 295 -15.66 20.85 17.82
C SER A 295 -16.28 20.44 19.17
N TRP A 296 -17.03 19.35 19.21
CA TRP A 296 -17.63 18.81 20.43
C TRP A 296 -16.59 18.12 21.32
N TYR A 297 -15.63 17.42 20.72
CA TYR A 297 -14.59 16.66 21.42
C TYR A 297 -13.18 17.02 20.92
N PRO A 298 -12.66 18.21 21.25
CA PRO A 298 -11.47 18.78 20.62
C PRO A 298 -10.14 18.11 21.02
N VAL A 299 -10.12 17.26 22.04
CA VAL A 299 -8.90 16.61 22.52
C VAL A 299 -8.79 15.19 21.98
N THR A 300 -9.81 14.37 22.23
CA THR A 300 -9.79 12.93 21.93
C THR A 300 -10.53 12.57 20.65
N GLY A 301 -11.30 13.49 20.06
CA GLY A 301 -12.34 13.12 19.11
C GLY A 301 -13.47 12.33 19.80
N VAL A 302 -14.42 11.82 19.01
CA VAL A 302 -15.58 11.05 19.50
C VAL A 302 -15.25 9.61 19.92
N GLY A 303 -14.00 9.16 19.75
CA GLY A 303 -13.57 7.78 19.97
C GLY A 303 -13.55 6.96 18.66
N LYS A 304 -12.58 6.03 18.56
CA LYS A 304 -12.42 5.18 17.37
C LYS A 304 -13.68 4.34 17.12
N GLY A 305 -14.13 4.28 15.88
CA GLY A 305 -15.28 3.47 15.47
C GLY A 305 -16.64 4.13 15.74
N GLN A 306 -16.67 5.28 16.43
CA GLN A 306 -17.92 5.93 16.82
C GLN A 306 -18.53 6.82 15.73
N TRP A 307 -17.88 6.99 14.58
CA TRP A 307 -18.39 7.85 13.49
C TRP A 307 -19.84 7.54 13.11
N MET A 308 -20.17 6.24 13.01
CA MET A 308 -21.50 5.80 12.56
C MET A 308 -22.60 6.16 13.56
N GLU A 309 -22.30 6.26 14.85
CA GLU A 309 -23.26 6.65 15.87
C GLU A 309 -23.66 8.13 15.71
N TYR A 310 -22.71 8.99 15.33
CA TYR A 310 -22.95 10.41 15.18
C TYR A 310 -23.53 10.83 13.81
N HIS A 311 -23.18 10.13 12.72
CA HIS A 311 -23.61 10.53 11.36
C HIS A 311 -24.49 9.50 10.63
N GLY A 312 -24.42 8.20 10.97
CA GLY A 312 -25.19 7.14 10.32
C GLY A 312 -24.72 6.76 8.89
N LEU A 313 -23.77 7.48 8.31
CA LEU A 313 -23.17 7.20 7.00
C LEU A 313 -21.65 7.29 7.07
N MET A 314 -20.95 6.49 6.29
CA MET A 314 -19.48 6.54 6.26
C MET A 314 -18.96 7.86 5.66
N PRO A 315 -17.85 8.42 6.17
CA PRO A 315 -17.33 9.71 5.72
C PRO A 315 -16.84 9.70 4.27
N HIS A 316 -16.44 8.52 3.78
CA HIS A 316 -15.71 8.36 2.52
C HIS A 316 -14.52 9.33 2.39
N ASN A 317 -13.87 9.61 3.52
CA ASN A 317 -12.63 10.36 3.64
C ASN A 317 -11.95 9.95 4.94
N SER A 318 -10.84 9.23 4.81
CA SER A 318 -10.18 8.62 5.97
C SER A 318 -9.47 9.66 6.85
N TYR A 319 -9.07 10.81 6.29
CA TYR A 319 -8.47 11.91 7.06
C TYR A 319 -9.50 12.54 7.99
N VAL A 320 -10.69 12.83 7.47
CA VAL A 320 -11.78 13.40 8.26
C VAL A 320 -12.26 12.40 9.31
N GLN A 321 -12.33 11.11 8.97
CA GLN A 321 -12.64 10.06 9.94
C GLN A 321 -11.64 10.04 11.09
N ILE A 322 -10.33 9.99 10.79
CA ILE A 322 -9.29 9.94 11.82
C ILE A 322 -9.29 11.20 12.69
N MET A 323 -9.51 12.37 12.07
CA MET A 323 -9.62 13.64 12.78
C MET A 323 -10.82 13.67 13.74
N ALA A 324 -11.99 13.23 13.28
CA ALA A 324 -13.20 13.22 14.11
C ALA A 324 -13.11 12.20 15.26
N GLU A 325 -12.52 11.03 15.01
CA GLU A 325 -12.48 9.94 15.98
C GLU A 325 -11.31 10.00 16.98
N LEU A 326 -10.15 10.57 16.59
CA LEU A 326 -8.95 10.65 17.44
C LEU A 326 -8.48 12.09 17.73
N GLY A 327 -9.21 13.09 17.24
CA GLY A 327 -8.90 14.49 17.47
C GLY A 327 -7.61 14.98 16.78
N PRO A 328 -7.12 16.17 17.17
CA PRO A 328 -5.95 16.81 16.54
C PRO A 328 -4.67 16.00 16.69
N VAL A 329 -4.49 15.31 17.82
CA VAL A 329 -3.31 14.48 18.08
C VAL A 329 -3.28 13.27 17.14
N GLY A 330 -4.43 12.60 16.96
CA GLY A 330 -4.55 11.46 16.06
C GLY A 330 -4.28 11.81 14.60
N ILE A 331 -4.89 12.88 14.09
CA ILE A 331 -4.67 13.32 12.70
C ILE A 331 -3.24 13.82 12.47
N TYR A 332 -2.65 14.52 13.43
CA TYR A 332 -1.25 14.95 13.35
C TYR A 332 -0.31 13.75 13.27
N ALA A 333 -0.48 12.77 14.16
CA ALA A 333 0.32 11.55 14.15
C ALA A 333 0.16 10.79 12.83
N PHE A 334 -1.07 10.67 12.33
CA PHE A 334 -1.35 10.02 11.04
C PHE A 334 -0.67 10.72 9.87
N ILE A 335 -0.84 12.04 9.72
CA ILE A 335 -0.18 12.82 8.64
C ILE A 335 1.33 12.70 8.75
N TRP A 336 1.89 12.74 9.96
CA TRP A 336 3.33 12.61 10.15
C TRP A 336 3.84 11.21 9.77
N ILE A 337 3.09 10.15 10.05
CA ILE A 337 3.39 8.80 9.54
C ILE A 337 3.43 8.80 8.01
N LEU A 338 2.48 9.43 7.33
CA LEU A 338 2.47 9.51 5.86
C LEU A 338 3.70 10.26 5.32
N VAL A 339 4.09 11.36 5.95
CA VAL A 339 5.31 12.11 5.61
C VAL A 339 6.56 11.23 5.77
N LEU A 340 6.65 10.47 6.87
CA LEU A 340 7.76 9.55 7.09
C LEU A 340 7.78 8.42 6.06
N SER A 341 6.64 7.86 5.68
CA SER A 341 6.52 6.86 4.60
C SER A 341 7.09 7.38 3.28
N PHE A 342 6.88 8.66 2.94
CA PHE A 342 7.50 9.25 1.75
C PHE A 342 9.02 9.39 1.87
N LYS A 343 9.54 9.66 3.06
CA LYS A 343 11.00 9.81 3.29
C LYS A 343 11.75 8.50 3.06
N GLU A 344 11.12 7.34 3.23
CA GLU A 344 11.73 6.02 2.98
C GLU A 344 12.17 5.84 1.51
N PHE A 345 11.54 6.56 0.57
CA PHE A 345 11.88 6.48 -0.85
C PHE A 345 13.05 7.39 -1.27
N ARG A 346 13.41 8.39 -0.45
CA ARG A 346 14.41 9.41 -0.80
C ARG A 346 15.73 8.82 -1.31
N PRO A 347 16.34 7.81 -0.65
CA PRO A 347 17.62 7.23 -1.11
C PRO A 347 17.55 6.63 -2.51
N PHE A 348 16.39 6.12 -2.92
CA PHE A 348 16.20 5.47 -4.23
C PHE A 348 15.94 6.48 -5.36
N LEU A 349 15.40 7.66 -5.01
CA LEU A 349 15.14 8.75 -5.94
C LEU A 349 16.39 9.63 -6.14
N SER A 350 17.13 9.96 -5.07
CA SER A 350 18.32 10.82 -5.12
C SER A 350 19.52 10.14 -5.79
N ALA A 351 19.65 8.80 -5.69
CA ALA A 351 20.67 8.04 -6.42
C ALA A 351 20.55 8.11 -7.96
N GLY A 352 19.48 8.73 -8.48
CA GLY A 352 19.35 9.09 -9.89
C GLY A 352 20.03 10.41 -10.27
N GLU A 353 20.24 11.32 -9.31
CA GLU A 353 20.67 12.71 -9.49
C GLU A 353 22.19 12.89 -9.32
N GLU A 354 22.85 12.17 -8.41
CA GLU A 354 24.32 12.24 -8.24
C GLU A 354 25.09 11.75 -9.48
N GLY A 355 24.51 10.80 -10.23
CA GLY A 355 25.02 10.40 -11.54
C GLY A 355 24.87 11.48 -12.63
N GLN A 356 24.11 12.55 -12.39
CA GLN A 356 24.03 13.74 -13.26
C GLN A 356 25.09 14.78 -12.91
N GLN A 357 25.43 14.96 -11.63
CA GLN A 357 26.52 15.87 -11.23
C GLN A 357 27.88 15.34 -11.69
N LYS A 358 28.18 14.05 -11.54
CA LYS A 358 29.43 13.46 -12.07
C LYS A 358 29.55 13.48 -13.61
N LYS A 359 28.44 13.64 -14.34
CA LYS A 359 28.44 13.71 -15.82
C LYS A 359 28.38 15.13 -16.39
N LYS A 360 28.19 16.15 -15.53
CA LYS A 360 28.33 17.57 -15.85
C LYS A 360 29.69 18.10 -15.35
N THR A 361 30.78 17.40 -15.65
CA THR A 361 32.07 18.10 -15.75
C THR A 361 31.97 18.99 -16.99
N VAL A 362 31.82 20.29 -16.74
CA VAL A 362 31.81 21.33 -17.76
C VAL A 362 33.11 21.21 -18.56
N ARG A 363 33.03 20.75 -19.81
CA ARG A 363 34.16 20.89 -20.73
C ARG A 363 34.18 22.35 -21.21
N PRO A 364 35.26 23.10 -21.02
CA PRO A 364 35.38 24.42 -21.63
C PRO A 364 35.32 24.27 -23.16
N VAL A 365 34.59 25.18 -23.81
CA VAL A 365 34.29 25.11 -25.25
C VAL A 365 35.52 25.43 -26.11
N TRP A 366 36.56 26.06 -25.54
CA TRP A 366 37.87 26.29 -26.17
C TRP A 366 38.97 26.43 -25.09
N GLY A 367 40.15 25.85 -25.33
CA GLY A 367 41.36 25.98 -24.50
C GLY A 367 42.05 24.64 -24.22
N GLU A 368 43.38 24.59 -24.40
CA GLU A 368 44.24 23.40 -24.22
C GLU A 368 44.16 22.81 -22.80
N GLU A 369 44.31 21.48 -22.69
CA GLU A 369 44.37 20.76 -21.42
C GLU A 369 45.53 21.30 -20.56
N PRO A 370 45.29 21.70 -19.29
CA PRO A 370 46.39 22.04 -18.42
C PRO A 370 47.15 20.76 -18.03
N PRO A 371 48.50 20.79 -18.00
CA PRO A 371 49.29 19.62 -17.69
C PRO A 371 49.14 19.23 -16.22
N ASP A 372 49.29 17.93 -15.96
CA ASP A 372 49.30 17.31 -14.64
C ASP A 372 50.29 18.00 -13.69
N GLU A 373 49.80 18.91 -12.85
CA GLU A 373 50.56 19.43 -11.70
C GLU A 373 49.77 19.22 -10.41
N ALA A 374 50.36 18.42 -9.54
CA ALA A 374 49.98 18.25 -8.16
C ALA A 374 50.09 19.59 -7.40
N VAL A 375 49.00 20.02 -6.76
CA VAL A 375 49.02 21.15 -5.82
C VAL A 375 48.89 20.63 -4.39
N PRO A 376 49.88 20.89 -3.51
CA PRO A 376 49.88 20.45 -2.12
C PRO A 376 49.07 21.39 -1.19
N GLY A 377 48.53 20.78 -0.12
CA GLY A 377 48.06 21.32 1.15
C GLY A 377 47.69 22.81 1.29
N LYS A 378 46.44 23.06 1.69
CA LYS A 378 46.09 24.16 2.60
C LYS A 378 45.26 23.66 3.77
N MET A 379 45.79 23.96 4.96
CA MET A 379 45.29 23.71 6.30
C MET A 379 44.35 24.86 6.73
N GLY A 380 43.34 24.56 7.55
CA GLY A 380 42.36 25.50 8.16
C GLY A 380 41.04 25.57 7.38
N ASP A 381 39.86 25.32 7.92
CA ASP A 381 39.36 25.65 9.26
C ASP A 381 38.34 24.61 9.73
N THR A 382 38.33 24.38 11.04
CA THR A 382 37.45 23.43 11.74
C THR A 382 36.00 23.90 11.76
N ASP A 383 35.10 23.13 11.15
CA ASP A 383 33.71 23.05 11.58
C ASP A 383 33.30 21.57 11.65
N LYS A 384 32.77 21.16 12.80
CA LYS A 384 32.35 19.78 13.09
C LYS A 384 31.15 19.42 12.20
N GLN A 385 31.44 18.78 11.08
CA GLN A 385 30.46 18.08 10.28
C GLN A 385 30.60 16.60 10.59
N ASP A 386 29.54 16.02 11.16
CA ASP A 386 29.49 14.60 11.53
C ASP A 386 29.97 13.73 10.37
N ASP A 387 31.03 12.95 10.63
CA ASP A 387 31.63 11.97 9.72
C ASP A 387 30.56 10.97 9.23
N ILE A 388 29.97 11.25 8.07
CA ILE A 388 29.45 10.20 7.21
C ILE A 388 30.66 9.74 6.40
N SER A 389 31.32 8.69 6.86
CA SER A 389 32.32 7.97 6.09
C SER A 389 31.79 7.73 4.68
N ASP A 390 32.50 8.26 3.68
CA ASP A 390 32.33 8.00 2.25
C ASP A 390 32.54 6.50 1.97
N GLY A 391 31.54 5.68 2.30
CA GLY A 391 31.41 4.34 1.77
C GLY A 391 30.82 4.45 0.38
N GLU A 392 31.56 4.01 -0.64
CA GLU A 392 31.06 3.84 -2.00
C GLU A 392 29.66 3.20 -1.96
N THR A 393 28.61 4.00 -2.17
CA THR A 393 27.25 3.47 -2.22
C THR A 393 27.14 2.57 -3.43
N GLU A 394 27.07 1.26 -3.20
CA GLU A 394 26.86 0.27 -4.26
C GLU A 394 25.70 0.73 -5.16
N PRO A 395 25.87 0.65 -6.50
CA PRO A 395 24.85 1.10 -7.43
C PRO A 395 23.57 0.27 -7.24
N ILE A 396 22.46 0.97 -6.93
CA ILE A 396 21.16 0.32 -6.77
C ILE A 396 20.73 -0.33 -8.08
N ASP A 397 20.58 -1.66 -8.05
CA ASP A 397 20.12 -2.49 -9.16
C ASP A 397 18.76 -2.05 -9.74
N GLN A 398 18.59 -2.17 -11.06
CA GLN A 398 17.43 -1.71 -11.81
C GLN A 398 16.14 -2.44 -11.41
N GLU A 399 16.23 -3.71 -11.02
CA GLU A 399 15.09 -4.47 -10.51
C GLU A 399 14.60 -3.88 -9.18
N THR A 400 15.53 -3.59 -8.26
CA THR A 400 15.22 -2.92 -6.99
C THR A 400 14.55 -1.57 -7.23
N LYS A 401 15.08 -0.75 -8.15
CA LYS A 401 14.45 0.53 -8.52
C LYS A 401 13.03 0.35 -9.03
N THR A 402 12.81 -0.63 -9.92
CA THR A 402 11.47 -0.88 -10.46
C THR A 402 10.50 -1.32 -9.38
N LEU A 403 10.93 -2.20 -8.47
CA LEU A 403 10.11 -2.63 -7.33
C LEU A 403 9.75 -1.45 -6.42
N VAL A 404 10.71 -0.60 -6.08
CA VAL A 404 10.49 0.59 -5.24
C VAL A 404 9.54 1.58 -5.94
N ILE A 405 9.65 1.74 -7.26
CA ILE A 405 8.71 2.53 -8.06
C ILE A 405 7.29 1.94 -7.97
N SER A 406 7.13 0.62 -8.04
CA SER A 406 5.80 0.02 -7.84
C SER A 406 5.24 0.32 -6.45
N VAL A 407 6.06 0.25 -5.39
CA VAL A 407 5.61 0.55 -4.02
C VAL A 407 5.17 2.01 -3.86
N ILE A 408 5.96 2.98 -4.35
CA ILE A 408 5.58 4.40 -4.26
C ILE A 408 4.32 4.70 -5.08
N VAL A 409 4.16 4.09 -6.26
CA VAL A 409 2.96 4.27 -7.10
C VAL A 409 1.72 3.68 -6.42
N ILE A 410 1.84 2.51 -5.79
CA ILE A 410 0.76 1.92 -4.98
C ILE A 410 0.39 2.85 -3.83
N PHE A 411 1.37 3.36 -3.10
CA PHE A 411 1.15 4.25 -1.96
C PHE A 411 0.46 5.56 -2.37
N VAL A 412 0.92 6.20 -3.44
CA VAL A 412 0.29 7.43 -3.97
C VAL A 412 -1.13 7.15 -4.46
N GLY A 413 -1.35 6.03 -5.16
CA GLY A 413 -2.70 5.62 -5.58
C GLY A 413 -3.65 5.41 -4.41
N TRP A 414 -3.17 4.75 -3.34
CA TRP A 414 -3.93 4.59 -2.11
C TRP A 414 -4.21 5.93 -1.41
N LEU A 415 -3.24 6.85 -1.34
CA LEU A 415 -3.45 8.19 -0.75
C LEU A 415 -4.54 8.99 -1.46
N VAL A 416 -4.59 8.93 -2.79
CA VAL A 416 -5.66 9.54 -3.58
C VAL A 416 -7.00 8.86 -3.31
N TYR A 417 -7.00 7.54 -3.13
CA TYR A 417 -8.22 6.81 -2.80
C TYR A 417 -8.79 7.21 -1.44
N ILE A 418 -7.98 7.22 -0.38
CA ILE A 418 -8.47 7.49 0.99
C ILE A 418 -8.97 8.92 1.21
N LEU A 419 -8.70 9.84 0.28
CA LEU A 419 -9.28 11.17 0.25
C LEU A 419 -10.78 11.16 -0.13
N LEU A 420 -11.18 10.21 -0.98
CA LEU A 420 -12.53 10.09 -1.54
C LEU A 420 -13.17 8.71 -1.26
N GLY A 421 -12.57 7.94 -0.36
CA GLY A 421 -12.94 6.59 0.02
C GLY A 421 -12.68 6.37 1.51
N ASN A 422 -13.24 5.28 2.05
CA ASN A 422 -13.12 4.98 3.47
C ASN A 422 -12.21 3.77 3.70
N GLN A 423 -11.04 4.00 4.28
CA GLN A 423 -10.11 2.95 4.75
C GLN A 423 -9.47 3.38 6.08
N GLY A 424 -10.09 4.31 6.82
CA GLY A 424 -9.64 4.69 8.15
C GLY A 424 -9.56 3.45 9.03
N TYR A 425 -8.40 3.23 9.63
CA TYR A 425 -8.08 2.07 10.49
C TYR A 425 -8.09 0.69 9.83
N SER A 426 -8.24 0.60 8.50
CA SER A 426 -8.27 -0.68 7.83
C SER A 426 -6.91 -1.37 7.86
N VAL A 427 -6.94 -2.70 7.77
CA VAL A 427 -5.74 -3.53 7.65
C VAL A 427 -4.85 -3.07 6.48
N TRP A 428 -5.47 -2.66 5.37
CA TRP A 428 -4.76 -2.21 4.17
C TRP A 428 -4.02 -0.89 4.38
N THR A 429 -4.58 0.05 5.14
CA THR A 429 -3.92 1.32 5.48
C THR A 429 -2.55 1.08 6.12
N TYR A 430 -2.50 0.23 7.14
CA TYR A 430 -1.25 -0.06 7.85
C TYR A 430 -0.35 -1.02 7.06
N PHE A 431 -0.91 -1.91 6.25
CA PHE A 431 -0.14 -2.69 5.28
C PHE A 431 0.66 -1.79 4.33
N TYR A 432 0.05 -0.76 3.74
CA TYR A 432 0.77 0.13 2.82
C TYR A 432 1.81 1.00 3.52
N ILE A 433 1.52 1.48 4.74
CA ILE A 433 2.52 2.19 5.56
C ILE A 433 3.70 1.27 5.89
N GLY A 434 3.43 0.00 6.24
CA GLY A 434 4.45 -0.99 6.54
C GLY A 434 5.27 -1.37 5.32
N LEU A 435 4.64 -1.43 4.15
CA LEU A 435 5.29 -1.65 2.87
C LEU A 435 6.23 -0.48 2.49
N CYS A 436 5.87 0.76 2.81
CA CYS A 436 6.78 1.90 2.62
C CYS A 436 7.98 1.81 3.56
N ALA A 437 7.74 1.49 4.84
CA ALA A 437 8.81 1.29 5.82
C ALA A 437 9.78 0.17 5.42
N SER A 438 9.26 -0.92 4.84
CA SER A 438 10.08 -2.06 4.41
C SER A 438 10.99 -1.75 3.21
N VAL A 439 10.75 -0.69 2.44
CA VAL A 439 11.61 -0.31 1.30
C VAL A 439 13.04 -0.03 1.76
N ARG A 440 13.20 0.54 2.96
CA ARG A 440 14.51 0.78 3.59
C ARG A 440 15.32 -0.51 3.81
N ASN A 441 14.65 -1.66 3.92
CA ASN A 441 15.29 -2.96 4.07
C ASN A 441 16.02 -3.42 2.79
N LEU A 442 15.67 -2.85 1.64
CA LEU A 442 16.28 -3.17 0.35
C LEU A 442 17.62 -2.45 0.13
N LEU A 443 18.00 -1.50 1.01
CA LEU A 443 19.27 -0.80 0.92
C LEU A 443 20.47 -1.72 1.23
N PRO A 444 21.61 -1.60 0.52
CA PRO A 444 22.77 -2.47 0.69
C PRO A 444 23.28 -2.54 2.14
N GLY A 445 23.38 -1.39 2.83
CA GLY A 445 23.89 -1.32 4.20
C GLY A 445 23.03 -2.02 5.26
N ASN A 446 21.73 -2.20 5.01
CA ASN A 446 20.84 -2.91 5.94
C ASN A 446 20.86 -4.44 5.74
N ARG A 447 21.30 -4.93 4.57
CA ARG A 447 21.46 -6.38 4.32
C ARG A 447 22.61 -6.99 5.10
N GLN A 448 23.67 -6.24 5.38
CA GLN A 448 24.84 -6.74 6.10
C GLN A 448 24.53 -7.07 7.57
N LYS A 449 23.63 -6.31 8.22
CA LYS A 449 23.20 -6.59 9.60
C LYS A 449 22.45 -7.94 9.73
N VAL A 450 21.64 -8.30 8.74
CA VAL A 450 20.91 -9.59 8.72
C VAL A 450 21.85 -10.77 8.40
N LYS A 451 22.86 -10.56 7.54
CA LYS A 451 23.85 -11.60 7.21
C LYS A 451 24.86 -11.86 8.33
N GLN A 452 25.27 -10.85 9.10
CA GLN A 452 26.18 -11.07 10.24
C GLN A 452 25.55 -11.95 11.33
N THR A 453 24.24 -11.88 11.52
CA THR A 453 23.52 -12.80 12.43
C THR A 453 23.41 -14.23 11.91
N ASP A 454 23.37 -14.43 10.58
CA ASP A 454 23.38 -15.78 9.98
C ASP A 454 24.80 -16.40 9.88
N GLY A 455 25.86 -15.58 9.96
CA GLY A 455 27.25 -15.99 9.78
C GLY A 455 28.02 -16.42 11.04
N LEU A 456 27.45 -16.29 12.24
CA LEU A 456 28.14 -16.64 13.51
C LEU A 456 28.21 -18.16 13.80
N GLY A 457 28.10 -19.02 12.78
CA GLY A 457 28.01 -20.47 12.90
C GLY A 457 29.09 -21.30 12.22
N GLN A 458 30.13 -20.71 11.63
CA GLN A 458 31.26 -21.47 11.10
C GLN A 458 32.59 -20.87 11.56
N PRO A 459 33.37 -21.54 12.43
CA PRO A 459 34.77 -21.22 12.58
C PRO A 459 35.47 -21.66 11.29
N GLU A 460 36.00 -20.69 10.54
CA GLU A 460 37.01 -20.98 9.53
C GLU A 460 38.24 -21.55 10.26
N THR A 461 38.38 -22.88 10.23
CA THR A 461 39.63 -23.54 10.55
C THR A 461 40.56 -23.39 9.35
N ASN A 462 41.53 -22.48 9.46
CA ASN A 462 42.80 -22.61 8.77
C ASN A 462 43.64 -23.73 9.40
#